data_AF-A0A1E5ULV2-F1
#
_entry.id   AF-A0A1E5ULV2-F1
#
_cell.length_a   1.000
_cell.length_b   1.000
_cell.length_c   1.000
_cell.angle_alpha   90.00
_cell.angle_beta   90.00
_cell.angle_gamma   90.00
#
_symmetry.space_group_name_H-M   'P 1'
#
loop_
_entity.id
_entity.type
_entity.pdbx_description
1 polymer ?
#
loop_
_entity_poly.entity_id
_entity_poly.type
_entity_poly.pdbx_seq_one_letter_code
_entity_poly.pdbx_strand_id
1 'polypeptide(L)'
;LAWLAPVVESSLADWWVGGRKRVAKELCKGFDTLILLVAWSLWEERNRRIFERSALQPIALAQQVILVAGVWNLAGYGALSSLLHRGRRNG
;
A
#
# COMPACT_ATOMS: atom_id res chain seq x y z
N LEU A 1 5.48 -5.20 -10.95
CA LEU A 1 5.56 -4.91 -9.50
C LEU A 1 6.14 -6.07 -8.66
N ALA A 2 6.38 -7.26 -9.22
CA ALA A 2 6.85 -8.45 -8.46
C ALA A 2 8.17 -8.23 -7.68
N TRP A 3 9.07 -7.36 -8.15
CA TRP A 3 10.33 -7.01 -7.47
C TRP A 3 10.16 -6.03 -6.28
N LEU A 4 8.93 -5.56 -6.05
CA LEU A 4 8.49 -4.82 -4.87
C LEU A 4 7.56 -5.69 -4.00
N ALA A 5 7.61 -7.02 -4.10
CA ALA A 5 6.94 -7.86 -3.13
C ALA A 5 7.76 -7.89 -1.82
N PRO A 6 7.11 -7.86 -0.64
CA PRO A 6 7.77 -8.11 0.64
C PRO A 6 8.39 -9.52 0.66
N VAL A 7 9.59 -9.63 1.22
CA VAL A 7 10.30 -10.90 1.40
C VAL A 7 10.01 -11.41 2.82
N VAL A 8 9.60 -12.67 2.93
CA VAL A 8 9.14 -13.29 4.20
C VAL A 8 10.21 -13.26 5.30
N GLU A 9 11.49 -13.28 4.94
CA GLU A 9 12.60 -13.29 5.92
C GLU A 9 13.06 -11.91 6.40
N SER A 10 12.35 -10.84 6.05
CA SER A 10 12.69 -9.48 6.46
C SER A 10 11.52 -8.82 7.18
N SER A 11 11.82 -7.97 8.17
CA SER A 11 10.78 -7.14 8.78
C SER A 11 10.19 -6.19 7.73
N LEU A 12 8.94 -5.76 7.93
CA LEU A 12 8.30 -4.77 7.05
C LEU A 12 9.17 -3.50 6.93
N ALA A 13 9.80 -3.08 8.03
CA ALA A 13 10.67 -1.91 8.07
C ALA A 13 11.94 -2.10 7.23
N ASP A 14 12.63 -3.23 7.37
CA ASP A 14 13.86 -3.51 6.62
C ASP A 14 13.58 -3.62 5.13
N TRP A 15 12.51 -4.33 4.77
CA TRP A 15 12.08 -4.45 3.38
C TRP A 15 11.68 -3.10 2.79
N TRP A 16 10.94 -2.28 3.55
CA TRP A 16 10.48 -0.97 3.10
C TRP A 16 11.67 -0.03 2.85
N VAL A 17 12.61 0.07 3.79
CA VAL A 17 13.84 0.88 3.63
C VAL A 17 14.64 0.41 2.42
N GLY A 18 14.76 -0.90 2.22
CA GLY A 18 15.40 -1.47 1.03
C GLY A 18 14.63 -1.13 -0.26
N GLY A 19 13.31 -1.23 -0.25
CA GLY A 19 12.43 -0.91 -1.36
C GLY A 19 12.54 0.55 -1.80
N ARG A 20 12.59 1.49 -0.86
CA ARG A 20 12.78 2.92 -1.15
C ARG A 20 14.07 3.21 -1.92
N LYS A 21 15.13 2.42 -1.72
CA LYS A 21 16.39 2.56 -2.49
C LYS A 21 16.27 2.07 -3.93
N ARG A 22 15.29 1.20 -4.22
CA ARG A 22 15.05 0.61 -5.56
C ARG A 22 14.01 1.37 -6.37
N VAL A 23 13.21 2.22 -5.71
CA VAL A 23 12.17 3.02 -6.35
C VAL A 23 12.76 4.37 -6.78
N ALA A 24 12.37 4.85 -7.96
CA ALA A 24 12.78 6.17 -8.44
C ALA A 24 12.31 7.26 -7.46
N LYS A 25 13.11 8.31 -7.26
CA LYS A 25 12.88 9.33 -6.22
C LYS A 25 11.51 9.97 -6.32
N GLU A 26 11.01 10.16 -7.54
CA GLU A 26 9.70 10.75 -7.85
C GLU A 26 8.52 9.85 -7.45
N LEU A 27 8.77 8.54 -7.31
CA LEU A 27 7.78 7.52 -6.97
C LEU A 27 7.85 7.10 -5.49
N CYS A 28 8.96 7.39 -4.79
CA CYS A 28 9.14 7.03 -3.38
C CYS A 28 8.01 7.56 -2.51
N LYS A 29 7.56 8.81 -2.73
CA LYS A 29 6.44 9.38 -1.97
C LYS A 29 5.16 8.55 -2.13
N GLY A 30 4.82 8.15 -3.36
CA GLY A 30 3.65 7.31 -3.62
C GLY A 30 3.78 5.92 -3.02
N PHE A 31 4.97 5.33 -3.09
CA PHE A 31 5.28 4.03 -2.50
C PHE A 31 5.12 4.05 -0.97
N ASP A 32 5.68 5.08 -0.31
CA ASP A 32 5.57 5.28 1.13
C ASP A 32 4.10 5.48 1.54
N THR A 33 3.33 6.29 0.81
CA THR A 33 1.89 6.49 1.05
C THR A 33 1.11 5.19 0.93
N LEU A 34 1.38 4.36 -0.07
CA LEU A 34 0.68 3.08 -0.25
C LEU A 34 0.99 2.11 0.90
N ILE A 35 2.25 2.01 1.33
CA ILE A 35 2.63 1.14 2.46
C ILE A 35 1.95 1.61 3.74
N LEU A 36 1.93 2.93 4.00
CA LEU A 36 1.22 3.50 5.14
C LEU A 36 -0.27 3.20 5.09
N LEU A 37 -0.91 3.30 3.93
CA LEU A 37 -2.32 2.96 3.77
C LEU A 37 -2.59 1.49 4.09
N VAL A 38 -1.76 0.56 3.58
CA VAL A 38 -1.87 -0.87 3.90
C VAL A 38 -1.71 -1.12 5.40
N ALA A 39 -0.66 -0.55 6.02
CA ALA A 39 -0.40 -0.72 7.44
C ALA A 39 -1.55 -0.16 8.31
N TRP A 40 -2.09 1.00 7.93
CA TRP A 40 -3.24 1.61 8.57
C TRP A 40 -4.49 0.73 8.47
N SER A 41 -4.83 0.24 7.26
CA SER A 41 -5.98 -0.64 7.06
C SER A 41 -5.87 -1.96 7.82
N LEU A 42 -4.67 -2.53 7.94
CA LEU A 42 -4.44 -3.72 8.77
C LEU A 42 -4.63 -3.43 10.26
N TRP A 43 -4.17 -2.28 10.73
CA TRP A 43 -4.37 -1.84 12.11
C TRP A 43 -5.86 -1.63 12.41
N GLU A 44 -6.60 -0.96 11.52
CA GLU A 44 -8.03 -0.74 11.66
C GLU A 44 -8.81 -2.06 11.65
N GLU A 45 -8.51 -2.98 10.73
CA GLU A 45 -9.13 -4.30 10.67
C GLU A 45 -8.87 -5.12 11.95
N ARG A 46 -7.65 -5.06 12.49
CA ARG A 46 -7.33 -5.69 13.78
C ARG A 46 -8.16 -5.10 14.92
N ASN A 47 -8.34 -3.78 14.95
CA ASN A 47 -9.17 -3.12 15.95
C ASN A 47 -10.63 -3.53 15.80
N ARG A 48 -11.16 -3.57 14.58
CA ARG A 48 -12.54 -3.99 14.29
C ARG A 48 -12.80 -5.41 14.80
N ARG A 49 -11.86 -6.33 14.59
CA ARG A 49 -11.95 -7.71 15.11
C ARG A 49 -12.07 -7.77 16.63
N ILE A 50 -11.32 -6.92 17.33
CA ILE A 50 -11.28 -6.91 18.79
C ILE A 50 -12.52 -6.20 19.37
N PHE A 51 -12.85 -5.02 18.86
CA PHE A 51 -13.86 -4.15 19.46
C PHE A 51 -15.28 -4.35 18.90
N GLU A 52 -15.40 -4.68 17.62
CA GLU A 52 -16.69 -4.82 16.93
C GLU A 52 -17.05 -6.29 16.64
N ARG A 53 -16.13 -7.23 16.93
CA ARG A 53 -16.28 -8.68 16.61
C ARG A 53 -16.60 -8.93 15.14
N SER A 54 -16.16 -8.02 14.27
CA SER A 54 -16.37 -8.06 12.82
C SER A 54 -15.03 -8.20 12.12
N ALA A 55 -15.00 -8.96 11.03
CA ALA A 55 -13.79 -9.24 10.28
C ALA A 55 -14.09 -9.23 8.78
N LEU A 56 -13.31 -8.47 8.02
CA LEU A 56 -13.28 -8.59 6.58
C LEU A 56 -12.46 -9.81 6.16
N GLN A 57 -12.86 -10.42 5.05
CA GLN A 57 -12.01 -11.36 4.34
C GLN A 57 -10.76 -10.62 3.80
N PRO A 58 -9.57 -11.26 3.78
CA PRO A 58 -8.35 -10.60 3.30
C PRO A 58 -8.49 -9.97 1.91
N ILE A 59 -9.24 -10.61 1.00
CA ILE A 59 -9.51 -10.09 -0.33
C ILE A 59 -10.36 -8.81 -0.29
N ALA A 60 -11.34 -8.73 0.61
CA ALA A 60 -12.19 -7.55 0.77
C ALA A 60 -11.39 -6.38 1.36
N LEU A 61 -10.49 -6.65 2.31
CA LEU A 61 -9.57 -5.64 2.82
C LEU A 61 -8.64 -5.10 1.73
N ALA A 62 -8.07 -5.98 0.90
CA ALA A 62 -7.24 -5.57 -0.23
C ALA A 62 -8.01 -4.71 -1.24
N GLN A 63 -9.26 -5.07 -1.56
CA GLN A 63 -10.14 -4.26 -2.41
C GLN A 63 -10.43 -2.89 -1.80
N GLN A 64 -10.66 -2.81 -0.49
CA GLN A 64 -10.86 -1.55 0.21
C GLN A 64 -9.62 -0.64 0.15
N VAL A 65 -8.42 -1.20 0.34
CA VAL A 65 -7.16 -0.45 0.20
C VAL A 65 -7.02 0.13 -1.21
N ILE A 66 -7.29 -0.69 -2.24
CA ILE A 66 -7.23 -0.23 -3.65
C ILE A 66 -8.25 0.88 -3.90
N LEU A 67 -9.47 0.74 -3.38
CA LEU A 67 -10.53 1.74 -3.50
C LEU A 67 -10.10 3.07 -2.86
N VAL A 68 -9.59 3.05 -1.63
CA VAL A 68 -9.14 4.27 -0.93
C VAL A 68 -7.98 4.92 -1.67
N ALA A 69 -7.01 4.14 -2.15
CA ALA A 69 -5.92 4.66 -2.98
C ALA A 69 -6.44 5.33 -4.26
N GLY A 70 -7.46 4.75 -4.90
CA GLY A 70 -8.14 5.32 -6.07
C GLY A 70 -8.85 6.64 -5.75
N VAL A 71 -9.56 6.72 -4.62
CA VAL A 71 -10.21 7.95 -4.16
C VAL A 71 -9.19 9.06 -3.90
N TRP A 72 -8.07 8.76 -3.24
CA TRP A 72 -7.02 9.74 -2.99
C TRP A 72 -6.38 10.23 -4.28
N ASN A 73 -6.21 9.35 -5.26
CA ASN A 73 -5.75 9.73 -6.59
C ASN A 73 -6.73 10.71 -7.27
N LEU A 74 -8.04 10.42 -7.23
CA LEU A 74 -9.07 11.30 -7.79
C LEU A 74 -9.16 12.65 -7.05
N ALA A 75 -8.88 12.66 -5.75
CA ALA A 75 -8.80 13.87 -4.93
C ALA A 75 -7.52 14.71 -5.19
N GLY A 76 -6.68 14.32 -6.15
CA GLY A 76 -5.50 15.09 -6.55
C GLY A 76 -4.22 14.75 -5.78
N TYR A 77 -4.16 13.62 -5.07
CA TYR A 77 -2.94 13.17 -4.42
C TYR A 77 -1.93 12.62 -5.45
N GLY A 78 -1.23 13.53 -6.14
CA GLY A 78 -0.40 13.24 -7.31
C GLY A 78 0.75 12.23 -7.11
N ALA A 79 1.16 11.99 -5.87
CA ALA A 79 2.19 10.98 -5.55
C ALA A 79 1.70 9.53 -5.79
N LEU A 80 0.41 9.25 -5.55
CA LEU A 80 -0.17 7.93 -5.88
C LEU A 80 -0.45 7.82 -7.38
N SER A 81 -0.87 8.92 -8.01
CA SER A 81 -1.07 9.01 -9.46
C SER A 81 0.17 8.59 -10.25
N SER A 82 1.32 9.17 -9.91
CA SER A 82 2.59 8.89 -10.59
C SER A 82 3.02 7.41 -10.44
N LEU A 83 2.79 6.82 -9.27
CA LEU A 83 3.08 5.40 -9.01
C LEU A 83 2.15 4.47 -9.81
N LEU A 84 0.84 4.69 -9.74
CA LEU A 84 -0.17 3.84 -10.36
C LEU A 84 -0.09 3.88 -11.89
N HIS A 85 0.12 5.06 -12.49
CA HIS A 85 0.24 5.20 -13.94
C HIS A 85 1.51 4.58 -14.53
N ARG A 86 2.60 4.45 -13.75
CA ARG A 86 3.83 3.78 -14.20
C ARG A 86 3.78 2.27 -13.99
N GLY A 87 3.09 1.80 -12.94
CA GLY A 87 2.84 0.36 -12.74
C GLY A 87 2.11 -0.30 -13.91
N ARG A 88 1.18 0.43 -14.55
CA ARG A 88 0.37 -0.03 -15.70
C ARG A 88 1.10 -0.07 -17.05
N ARG A 89 2.27 0.58 -17.17
CA ARG A 89 3.10 0.58 -18.40
C ARG A 89 4.16 -0.52 -18.43
N ASN A 90 4.43 -1.14 -17.27
CA ASN A 90 5.51 -2.11 -17.08
C ASN A 90 4.99 -3.53 -16.75
N GLY A 91 3.72 -3.82 -17.07
CA GLY A 91 3.10 -5.14 -16.98
C GLY A 91 2.46 -5.46 -18.32
#